data_AF-A0A925T381-F1
#
_entry.id   AF-A0A925T381-F1
#
_cell.length_a   1.000
_cell.length_b   1.000
_cell.length_c   1.000
_cell.angle_alpha   90.00
_cell.angle_beta   90.00
_cell.angle_gamma   90.00
#
_symmetry.space_group_name_H-M   'P 1'
#
loop_
_entity.id
_entity.type
_entity.pdbx_description
1 polymer ?
#
loop_
_entity_poly.entity_id
_entity_poly.type
_entity_poly.pdbx_seq_one_letter_code
_entity_poly.pdbx_strand_id
1 'polypeptide(L)'
;MQLNSEPAAELFLNPRNVGDAAQPSFIGRSSSFNCGAALRISLQVDRSQRIIEAKFKAAGCSALVASASLLTDQVIGKTTGEAAELGQQPGAIENLLCGFAEDRIDCAALVCEALLSAIARYSDTVRNEWNGDEALVCTCFGVSERTIEREIQENHLSTIAEVTRACNAGAGCRSCYPLIEDIMDDYWRTK
;
A
#
# COMPACT_ATOMS: atom_id res chain seq x y z
N MET A 1 14.82 -6.25 -2.20
CA MET A 1 14.38 -5.34 -1.12
C MET A 1 14.71 -6.02 0.20
N GLN A 2 15.63 -5.46 1.01
CA GLN A 2 15.92 -5.99 2.34
C GLN A 2 14.85 -5.46 3.29
N LEU A 3 14.01 -6.36 3.79
CA LEU A 3 13.04 -6.08 4.84
C LEU A 3 13.72 -6.45 6.18
N ASN A 4 13.66 -5.58 7.17
CA ASN A 4 14.31 -5.81 8.47
C ASN A 4 13.42 -6.72 9.31
N SER A 5 13.93 -7.89 9.71
CA SER A 5 13.25 -8.77 10.65
C SER A 5 13.45 -8.28 12.08
N GLU A 6 12.40 -8.31 12.88
CA GLU A 6 12.48 -7.96 14.30
C GLU A 6 11.73 -8.99 15.18
N PRO A 7 12.23 -9.24 16.41
CA PRO A 7 11.52 -10.11 17.34
C PRO A 7 10.14 -9.55 17.67
N ALA A 8 9.12 -10.39 17.49
CA ALA A 8 7.74 -10.07 17.79
C ALA A 8 7.51 -9.50 19.21
N ALA A 9 8.24 -10.02 20.19
CA ALA A 9 8.16 -9.57 21.58
C ALA A 9 8.61 -8.11 21.74
N GLU A 10 9.64 -7.69 21.02
CA GLU A 10 10.16 -6.31 21.08
C GLU A 10 9.14 -5.34 20.49
N LEU A 11 8.60 -5.67 19.31
CA LEU A 11 7.58 -4.87 18.63
C LEU A 11 6.27 -4.76 19.44
N PHE A 12 5.98 -5.72 20.32
CA PHE A 12 4.85 -5.64 21.24
C PHE A 12 5.14 -4.78 22.47
N LEU A 13 6.31 -4.93 23.08
CA LEU A 13 6.70 -4.22 24.30
C LEU A 13 7.03 -2.75 24.03
N ASN A 14 7.66 -2.46 22.89
CA ASN A 14 8.06 -1.13 22.44
C ASN A 14 7.50 -0.84 21.03
N PRO A 15 6.16 -0.79 20.86
CA PRO A 15 5.56 -0.60 19.55
C PRO A 15 5.88 0.79 19.00
N ARG A 16 6.29 0.82 17.73
CA ARG A 16 6.53 2.05 16.98
C ARG A 16 5.19 2.59 16.47
N ASN A 17 5.14 3.87 16.12
CA ASN A 17 4.03 4.43 15.33
C ASN A 17 2.62 4.30 15.96
N VAL A 18 2.51 4.14 17.27
CA VAL A 18 1.21 4.12 17.95
C VAL A 18 0.57 5.51 17.93
N GLY A 19 -0.73 5.56 17.65
CA GLY A 19 -1.54 6.78 17.67
C GLY A 19 -2.31 7.04 16.37
N ASP A 20 -2.66 8.29 16.15
CA ASP A 20 -3.19 8.78 14.88
C ASP A 20 -2.15 9.72 14.25
N ALA A 21 -2.05 9.71 12.93
CA ALA A 21 -1.30 10.71 12.18
C ALA A 21 -1.94 12.10 12.41
N ALA A 22 -1.14 13.16 12.40
CA ALA A 22 -1.63 14.50 12.76
C ALA A 22 -2.63 15.05 11.75
N GLN A 23 -2.39 14.79 10.46
CA GLN A 23 -3.25 15.17 9.34
C GLN A 23 -3.36 13.98 8.38
N PRO A 24 -4.14 12.95 8.74
CA PRO A 24 -4.21 11.74 7.93
C PRO A 24 -4.90 12.05 6.61
N SER A 25 -4.20 11.83 5.52
CA SER A 25 -4.78 11.82 4.17
C SER A 25 -5.82 10.70 4.07
N PHE A 26 -5.48 9.51 4.60
CA PHE A 26 -6.32 8.32 4.50
C PHE A 26 -6.37 7.54 5.80
N ILE A 27 -7.50 6.89 6.04
CA ILE A 27 -7.74 6.07 7.21
C ILE A 27 -8.36 4.75 6.76
N GLY A 28 -7.70 3.66 7.14
CA GLY A 28 -8.19 2.29 6.95
C GLY A 28 -8.55 1.64 8.27
N ARG A 29 -9.48 0.69 8.21
CA ARG A 29 -9.94 -0.08 9.37
C ARG A 29 -10.19 -1.52 8.98
N SER A 30 -9.95 -2.42 9.92
CA SER A 30 -10.29 -3.83 9.83
C SER A 30 -10.71 -4.36 11.21
N SER A 31 -11.48 -5.44 11.22
CA SER A 31 -11.91 -6.08 12.46
C SER A 31 -12.16 -7.57 12.24
N SER A 32 -11.80 -8.41 13.21
CA SER A 32 -12.11 -9.84 13.22
C SER A 32 -13.25 -10.13 14.17
N PHE A 33 -14.36 -10.69 13.66
CA PHE A 33 -15.48 -11.14 14.49
C PHE A 33 -15.16 -12.40 15.30
N ASN A 34 -14.14 -13.16 14.91
CA ASN A 34 -13.77 -14.40 15.58
C ASN A 34 -13.13 -14.15 16.95
N CYS A 35 -12.28 -13.14 17.06
CA CYS A 35 -11.52 -12.84 18.28
C CYS A 35 -11.77 -11.42 18.82
N GLY A 36 -12.64 -10.64 18.18
CA GLY A 36 -12.97 -9.27 18.59
C GLY A 36 -11.85 -8.25 18.33
N ALA A 37 -10.82 -8.62 17.56
CA ALA A 37 -9.73 -7.72 17.22
C ALA A 37 -10.22 -6.57 16.33
N ALA A 38 -9.73 -5.37 16.58
CA ALA A 38 -10.00 -4.18 15.77
C ALA A 38 -8.72 -3.39 15.54
N LEU A 39 -8.54 -2.91 14.31
CA LEU A 39 -7.37 -2.14 13.91
C LEU A 39 -7.79 -0.92 13.09
N ARG A 40 -7.07 0.17 13.33
CA ARG A 40 -7.15 1.41 12.58
C ARG A 40 -5.74 1.81 12.16
N ILE A 41 -5.55 2.08 10.88
CA ILE A 41 -4.31 2.64 10.32
C ILE A 41 -4.64 4.02 9.74
N SER A 42 -3.81 5.00 10.04
CA SER A 42 -3.89 6.35 9.48
C SER A 42 -2.61 6.67 8.74
N LEU A 43 -2.73 7.11 7.49
CA LEU A 43 -1.62 7.43 6.60
C LEU A 43 -1.67 8.91 6.23
N GLN A 44 -0.51 9.56 6.24
CA GLN A 44 -0.30 10.84 5.59
C GLN A 44 0.56 10.62 4.35
N VAL A 45 0.07 11.12 3.22
CA VAL A 45 0.68 10.92 1.90
C VAL A 45 1.02 12.28 1.28
N ASP A 46 2.20 12.39 0.68
CA ASP A 46 2.62 13.59 -0.03
C ASP A 46 2.09 13.64 -1.48
N ARG A 47 2.43 14.72 -2.20
CA ARG A 47 2.02 14.92 -3.60
C ARG A 47 2.65 13.91 -4.58
N SER A 48 3.75 13.27 -4.19
CA SER A 48 4.43 12.22 -4.95
C SER A 48 3.91 10.83 -4.60
N GLN A 49 2.77 10.75 -3.91
CA GLN A 49 2.15 9.50 -3.47
C GLN A 49 3.03 8.69 -2.52
N ARG A 50 3.95 9.32 -1.77
CA ARG A 50 4.77 8.67 -0.75
C ARG A 50 4.17 8.83 0.64
N ILE A 51 4.22 7.77 1.43
CA ILE A 51 3.75 7.74 2.81
C ILE A 51 4.80 8.43 3.68
N ILE A 52 4.49 9.63 4.18
CA ILE A 52 5.38 10.41 5.05
C ILE A 52 5.12 10.15 6.54
N GLU A 53 3.92 9.70 6.89
CA GLU A 53 3.56 9.27 8.23
C GLU A 53 2.60 8.09 8.16
N ALA A 54 2.87 7.03 8.93
CA ALA A 54 1.95 5.94 9.19
C ALA A 54 1.82 5.75 10.70
N LYS A 55 0.59 5.68 11.18
CA LYS A 55 0.26 5.44 12.60
C LYS A 55 -0.86 4.43 12.72
N PHE A 56 -0.95 3.76 13.88
CA PHE A 56 -2.02 2.82 14.15
C PHE A 56 -2.60 2.91 15.55
N LYS A 57 -3.86 2.47 15.67
CA LYS A 57 -4.52 2.11 16.93
C LYS A 57 -5.07 0.71 16.82
N ALA A 58 -4.72 -0.15 17.78
CA ALA A 58 -5.12 -1.55 17.79
C ALA A 58 -5.80 -1.91 19.12
N ALA A 59 -6.81 -2.76 19.04
CA ALA A 59 -7.36 -3.51 20.16
C ALA A 59 -7.33 -4.99 19.78
N GLY A 60 -6.47 -5.77 20.42
CA GLY A 60 -6.28 -7.18 20.08
C GLY A 60 -5.08 -7.79 20.78
N CYS A 61 -4.67 -8.97 20.31
CA CYS A 61 -3.55 -9.71 20.91
C CYS A 61 -2.19 -9.06 20.61
N SER A 62 -1.15 -9.54 21.29
CA SER A 62 0.22 -9.04 21.09
C SER A 62 0.72 -9.18 19.65
N ALA A 63 0.29 -10.22 18.92
CA ALA A 63 0.60 -10.39 17.51
C ALA A 63 0.02 -9.29 16.64
N LEU A 64 -1.22 -8.85 16.90
CA LEU A 64 -1.81 -7.73 16.17
C LEU A 64 -1.00 -6.45 16.34
N VAL A 65 -0.61 -6.13 17.57
CA VAL A 65 0.18 -4.93 17.87
C VAL A 65 1.58 -5.00 17.25
N ALA A 66 2.25 -6.15 17.35
CA ALA A 66 3.56 -6.35 16.75
C ALA A 66 3.51 -6.25 15.21
N SER A 67 2.53 -6.89 14.57
CA SER A 67 2.31 -6.80 13.12
C SER A 67 2.00 -5.38 12.67
N ALA A 68 1.17 -4.64 13.42
CA ALA A 68 0.85 -3.24 13.09
C ALA A 68 2.08 -2.32 13.26
N SER A 69 2.85 -2.50 14.33
CA SER A 69 4.11 -1.78 14.54
C SER A 69 5.07 -2.02 13.39
N LEU A 70 5.31 -3.28 13.03
CA LEU A 70 6.19 -3.63 11.92
C LEU A 70 5.69 -3.06 10.59
N LEU A 71 4.42 -3.31 10.24
CA LEU A 71 3.87 -2.85 8.96
C LEU A 71 4.01 -1.33 8.83
N THR A 72 3.60 -0.58 9.85
CA THR A 72 3.65 0.89 9.80
C THR A 72 5.08 1.43 9.66
N ASP A 73 6.07 0.77 10.26
CA ASP A 73 7.49 1.08 10.05
C ASP A 73 7.95 0.76 8.62
N GLN A 74 7.52 -0.38 8.05
CA GLN A 74 7.89 -0.79 6.70
C GLN A 74 7.31 0.08 5.59
N VAL A 75 6.13 0.67 5.79
CA VAL A 75 5.46 1.47 4.74
C VAL A 75 5.86 2.93 4.73
N ILE A 76 6.51 3.45 5.78
CA ILE A 76 6.99 4.84 5.78
C ILE A 76 8.11 5.00 4.74
N GLY A 77 8.00 6.04 3.91
CA GLY A 77 8.90 6.31 2.78
C GLY A 77 8.53 5.57 1.48
N LYS A 78 7.66 4.56 1.55
CA LYS A 78 7.16 3.83 0.38
C LYS A 78 6.10 4.62 -0.36
N THR A 79 5.94 4.34 -1.65
CA THR A 79 4.78 4.82 -2.40
C THR A 79 3.50 4.10 -1.95
N THR A 80 2.34 4.68 -2.22
CA THR A 80 1.04 4.00 -2.02
C THR A 80 0.93 2.71 -2.83
N GLY A 81 1.58 2.64 -4.00
CA GLY A 81 1.69 1.41 -4.80
C GLY A 81 2.51 0.32 -4.11
N GLU A 82 3.73 0.65 -3.66
CA GLU A 82 4.58 -0.28 -2.92
C GLU A 82 3.93 -0.75 -1.61
N ALA A 83 3.22 0.14 -0.92
CA ALA A 83 2.45 -0.21 0.26
C ALA A 83 1.26 -1.13 -0.07
N ALA A 84 0.59 -0.93 -1.20
CA ALA A 84 -0.47 -1.82 -1.66
C ALA A 84 0.06 -3.22 -1.97
N GLU A 85 1.22 -3.32 -2.64
CA GLU A 85 1.87 -4.60 -2.91
C GLU A 85 2.22 -5.34 -1.60
N LEU A 86 2.77 -4.63 -0.61
CA LEU A 86 3.03 -5.21 0.71
C LEU A 86 1.73 -5.66 1.40
N GLY A 87 0.67 -4.84 1.33
CA GLY A 87 -0.65 -5.16 1.86
C GLY A 87 -1.30 -6.38 1.22
N GLN A 88 -0.94 -6.74 -0.01
CA GLN A 88 -1.42 -7.96 -0.68
C GLN A 88 -0.68 -9.22 -0.26
N GLN A 89 0.38 -9.11 0.55
CA GLN A 89 1.23 -10.22 0.93
C GLN A 89 1.32 -10.36 2.47
N PRO A 90 0.26 -10.83 3.16
CA PRO A 90 0.30 -11.07 4.61
C PRO A 90 1.50 -11.92 5.05
N GLY A 91 1.85 -12.95 4.27
CA GLY A 91 3.01 -13.80 4.52
C GLY A 91 4.35 -13.06 4.52
N ALA A 92 4.48 -11.93 3.83
CA ALA A 92 5.68 -11.10 3.90
C ALA A 92 5.83 -10.45 5.28
N ILE A 93 4.73 -10.06 5.93
CA ILE A 93 4.74 -9.52 7.30
C ILE A 93 5.00 -10.63 8.31
N GLU A 94 4.41 -11.81 8.11
CA GLU A 94 4.66 -12.98 8.97
C GLU A 94 6.12 -13.39 8.97
N ASN A 95 6.74 -13.46 7.78
CA ASN A 95 8.15 -13.85 7.64
C ASN A 95 9.13 -12.89 8.35
N LEU A 96 8.73 -11.63 8.54
CA LEU A 96 9.52 -10.62 9.24
C LEU A 96 9.33 -10.66 10.76
N LEU A 97 8.24 -11.27 11.22
CA LEU A 97 7.94 -11.46 12.64
C LEU A 97 8.55 -12.77 13.13
N CYS A 98 9.76 -12.70 13.65
CA CYS A 98 10.38 -13.86 14.29
C CYS A 98 9.72 -14.15 15.64
N GLY A 99 9.24 -15.39 15.84
CA GLY A 99 8.86 -15.92 17.16
C GLY A 99 7.36 -16.12 17.45
N PHE A 100 6.50 -16.15 16.43
CA PHE A 100 5.09 -16.53 16.61
C PHE A 100 4.79 -17.96 16.14
N ALA A 101 3.89 -18.64 16.86
CA ALA A 101 3.37 -19.95 16.52
C ALA A 101 2.42 -19.88 15.30
N GLU A 102 2.30 -21.00 14.58
CA GLU A 102 1.57 -21.15 13.30
C GLU A 102 0.07 -20.78 13.38
N ASP A 103 -0.50 -20.65 14.58
CA ASP A 103 -1.91 -20.33 14.83
C ASP A 103 -2.26 -18.84 14.79
N ARG A 104 -1.30 -17.95 14.46
CA ARG A 104 -1.48 -16.47 14.49
C ARG A 104 -1.41 -15.75 13.15
N ILE A 105 -1.55 -16.49 12.04
CA ILE A 105 -1.61 -16.02 10.65
C ILE A 105 -2.63 -14.87 10.46
N ASP A 106 -3.79 -14.97 11.12
CA ASP A 106 -4.89 -14.01 10.94
C ASP A 106 -4.54 -12.55 11.32
N CYS A 107 -3.55 -12.33 12.19
CA CYS A 107 -3.19 -10.98 12.62
C CYS A 107 -2.45 -10.17 11.54
N ALA A 108 -1.60 -10.82 10.75
CA ALA A 108 -0.91 -10.17 9.64
C ALA A 108 -1.91 -9.82 8.53
N ALA A 109 -2.82 -10.75 8.22
CA ALA A 109 -3.91 -10.50 7.27
C ALA A 109 -4.77 -9.31 7.70
N LEU A 110 -5.17 -9.24 8.98
CA LEU A 110 -5.98 -8.13 9.50
C LEU A 110 -5.26 -6.78 9.38
N VAL A 111 -3.95 -6.75 9.58
CA VAL A 111 -3.11 -5.56 9.44
C VAL A 111 -3.01 -5.11 7.98
N CYS A 112 -2.78 -6.06 7.08
CA CYS A 112 -2.78 -5.86 5.64
C CYS A 112 -4.14 -5.34 5.13
N GLU A 113 -5.26 -5.88 5.62
CA GLU A 113 -6.60 -5.40 5.28
C GLU A 113 -6.82 -3.95 5.70
N ALA A 114 -6.39 -3.54 6.89
CA ALA A 114 -6.47 -2.15 7.32
C ALA A 114 -5.64 -1.23 6.41
N LEU A 115 -4.45 -1.67 5.99
CA LEU A 115 -3.62 -0.90 5.07
C LEU A 115 -4.28 -0.74 3.70
N LEU A 116 -4.74 -1.84 3.10
CA LEU A 116 -5.45 -1.81 1.82
C LEU A 116 -6.74 -0.98 1.90
N SER A 117 -7.45 -1.05 3.01
CA SER A 117 -8.63 -0.22 3.31
C SER A 117 -8.27 1.28 3.34
N ALA A 118 -7.10 1.65 3.86
CA ALA A 118 -6.62 3.04 3.83
C ALA A 118 -6.28 3.46 2.38
N ILE A 119 -5.56 2.62 1.64
CA ILE A 119 -5.17 2.90 0.25
C ILE A 119 -6.39 2.97 -0.67
N ALA A 120 -7.44 2.18 -0.44
CA ALA A 120 -8.68 2.29 -1.21
C ALA A 120 -9.35 3.68 -1.08
N ARG A 121 -9.18 4.35 0.07
CA ARG A 121 -9.70 5.72 0.28
C ARG A 121 -8.90 6.76 -0.50
N TYR A 122 -7.62 6.51 -0.77
CA TYR A 122 -6.87 7.29 -1.74
C TYR A 122 -7.50 7.20 -3.13
N SER A 123 -7.86 6.00 -3.59
CA SER A 123 -8.52 5.76 -4.87
C SER A 123 -9.86 6.49 -4.99
N ASP A 124 -10.66 6.51 -3.92
CA ASP A 124 -11.92 7.28 -3.87
C ASP A 124 -11.69 8.78 -4.10
N THR A 125 -10.69 9.35 -3.41
CA THR A 125 -10.40 10.79 -3.45
C THR A 125 -9.94 11.22 -4.84
N VAL A 126 -8.98 10.48 -5.39
CA VAL A 126 -8.46 10.67 -6.75
C VAL A 126 -9.59 10.69 -7.78
N ARG A 127 -10.53 9.73 -7.72
CA ARG A 127 -11.64 9.66 -8.67
C ARG A 127 -12.58 10.85 -8.58
N ASN A 128 -12.83 11.33 -7.36
CA ASN A 128 -13.75 12.45 -7.12
C ASN A 128 -13.17 13.80 -7.53
N GLU A 129 -11.84 13.94 -7.46
CA GLU A 129 -11.13 15.18 -7.80
C GLU A 129 -10.70 15.26 -9.27
N TRP A 130 -10.86 14.17 -10.04
CA TRP A 130 -10.49 14.13 -11.44
C TRP A 130 -11.44 14.98 -12.30
N ASN A 131 -10.88 15.97 -13.00
CA ASN A 131 -11.66 16.93 -13.80
C ASN A 131 -12.04 16.42 -15.21
N GLY A 132 -11.47 15.30 -15.66
CA GLY A 132 -11.77 14.67 -16.94
C GLY A 132 -10.96 15.15 -18.13
N ASP A 133 -9.94 16.00 -17.92
CA ASP A 133 -9.12 16.55 -19.03
C ASP A 133 -8.19 15.50 -19.66
N GLU A 134 -7.91 14.40 -18.94
CA GLU A 134 -7.08 13.29 -19.40
C GLU A 134 -7.78 11.95 -19.11
N ALA A 135 -7.58 10.96 -19.97
CA ALA A 135 -8.11 9.62 -19.76
C ALA A 135 -7.46 8.98 -18.53
N LEU A 136 -8.28 8.68 -17.52
CA LEU A 136 -7.83 8.04 -16.29
C LEU A 136 -7.70 6.52 -16.53
N VAL A 137 -6.46 6.02 -16.58
CA VAL A 137 -6.15 4.61 -16.86
C VAL A 137 -6.14 3.80 -15.57
N CYS A 138 -5.43 4.28 -14.53
CA CYS A 138 -5.38 3.61 -13.23
C CYS A 138 -6.22 4.36 -12.20
N THR A 139 -7.41 3.84 -11.90
CA THR A 139 -8.32 4.42 -10.91
C THR A 139 -7.87 4.21 -9.46
N CYS A 140 -7.01 3.23 -9.20
CA CYS A 140 -6.47 3.00 -7.86
C CYS A 140 -5.54 4.12 -7.40
N PHE A 141 -4.72 4.65 -8.32
CA PHE A 141 -3.65 5.59 -7.97
C PHE A 141 -3.66 6.90 -8.74
N GLY A 142 -4.66 7.14 -9.59
CA GLY A 142 -4.82 8.42 -10.26
C GLY A 142 -3.87 8.62 -11.42
N VAL A 143 -3.60 7.55 -12.16
CA VAL A 143 -2.63 7.61 -13.26
C VAL A 143 -3.38 7.78 -14.58
N SER A 144 -3.11 8.88 -15.27
CA SER A 144 -3.61 9.13 -16.63
C SER A 144 -2.80 8.41 -17.70
N GLU A 145 -3.41 8.25 -18.86
CA GLU A 145 -2.73 7.83 -20.09
C GLU A 145 -1.49 8.68 -20.38
N ARG A 146 -1.63 10.01 -20.37
CA ARG A 146 -0.52 10.95 -20.57
C ARG A 146 0.61 10.74 -19.56
N THR A 147 0.28 10.43 -18.31
CA THR A 147 1.29 10.11 -17.28
C THR A 147 2.07 8.87 -17.68
N ILE A 148 1.39 7.80 -18.10
CA ILE A 148 2.02 6.55 -18.55
C ILE A 148 2.92 6.80 -19.76
N GLU A 149 2.41 7.49 -20.79
CA GLU A 149 3.19 7.83 -21.99
C GLU A 149 4.44 8.64 -21.67
N ARG A 150 4.32 9.65 -20.80
CA ARG A 150 5.45 10.47 -20.34
C ARG A 150 6.51 9.59 -19.68
N GLU A 151 6.13 8.73 -18.74
CA GLU A 151 7.08 7.86 -18.04
C GLU A 151 7.75 6.87 -18.99
N ILE A 152 7.02 6.29 -19.95
CA ILE A 152 7.57 5.42 -21.00
C ILE A 152 8.61 6.18 -21.82
N GLN A 153 8.29 7.41 -22.24
CA GLN A 153 9.17 8.24 -23.06
C GLN A 153 10.44 8.66 -22.31
N GLU A 154 10.31 9.19 -21.09
CA GLU A 154 11.42 9.76 -20.33
C GLU A 154 12.39 8.69 -19.80
N ASN A 155 11.86 7.52 -19.43
CA ASN A 155 12.64 6.46 -18.80
C ASN A 155 12.87 5.23 -19.69
N HIS A 156 12.37 5.24 -20.93
CA HIS A 156 12.47 4.12 -21.88
C HIS A 156 11.90 2.81 -21.34
N LEU A 157 10.71 2.86 -20.75
CA LEU A 157 10.09 1.70 -20.09
C LEU A 157 9.57 0.69 -21.12
N SER A 158 9.88 -0.58 -20.89
CA SER A 158 9.61 -1.69 -21.82
C SER A 158 8.74 -2.79 -21.22
N THR A 159 8.44 -2.71 -19.92
CA THR A 159 7.59 -3.70 -19.23
C THR A 159 6.54 -3.02 -18.34
N ILE A 160 5.40 -3.69 -18.12
CA ILE A 160 4.37 -3.22 -17.18
C ILE A 160 4.97 -3.03 -15.78
N ALA A 161 5.86 -3.93 -15.33
CA ALA A 161 6.51 -3.81 -14.02
C ALA A 161 7.39 -2.56 -13.89
N GLU A 162 7.96 -2.06 -14.98
CA GLU A 162 8.67 -0.78 -15.01
C GLU A 162 7.70 0.39 -14.90
N VAL A 163 6.60 0.37 -15.66
CA VAL A 163 5.53 1.39 -15.58
C VAL A 163 4.96 1.45 -14.17
N THR A 164 4.64 0.29 -13.57
CA THR A 164 4.16 0.21 -12.18
C THR A 164 5.14 0.84 -11.21
N ARG A 165 6.45 0.60 -11.36
CA ARG A 165 7.47 1.21 -10.48
C ARG A 165 7.62 2.72 -10.70
N ALA A 166 7.40 3.21 -11.92
CA ALA A 166 7.54 4.63 -12.26
C ALA A 166 6.37 5.47 -11.74
N CYS A 167 5.13 5.00 -11.90
CA CYS A 167 3.94 5.81 -11.62
C CYS A 167 2.85 5.12 -10.77
N ASN A 168 3.13 3.97 -10.17
CA ASN A 168 2.19 3.14 -9.39
C ASN A 168 1.05 2.50 -10.22
N ALA A 169 0.95 2.75 -11.53
CA ALA A 169 -0.11 2.18 -12.36
C ALA A 169 -0.06 0.65 -12.29
N GLY A 170 -1.15 0.05 -11.84
CA GLY A 170 -1.26 -1.40 -11.73
C GLY A 170 -0.78 -2.01 -10.39
N ALA A 171 -0.20 -1.25 -9.47
CA ALA A 171 0.24 -1.80 -8.16
C ALA A 171 -0.91 -2.30 -7.24
N GLY A 172 -2.15 -2.00 -7.61
CA GLY A 172 -3.37 -2.21 -6.82
C GLY A 172 -4.15 -3.42 -7.33
N CYS A 173 -5.33 -3.18 -7.90
CA CYS A 173 -6.21 -4.26 -8.40
C CYS A 173 -5.78 -4.87 -9.75
N ARG A 174 -4.79 -4.27 -10.43
CA ARG A 174 -4.30 -4.68 -11.76
C ARG A 174 -5.31 -4.64 -12.91
N SER A 175 -6.51 -4.10 -12.71
CA SER A 175 -7.53 -4.02 -13.77
C SER A 175 -7.11 -3.19 -14.98
N CYS A 176 -6.15 -2.27 -14.81
CA CYS A 176 -5.61 -1.43 -15.87
C CYS A 176 -4.48 -2.09 -16.67
N TYR A 177 -4.05 -3.32 -16.36
CA TYR A 177 -2.93 -3.99 -17.06
C TYR A 177 -3.15 -4.07 -18.58
N PRO A 178 -4.32 -4.50 -19.10
CA PRO A 178 -4.53 -4.55 -20.55
C PRO A 178 -4.39 -3.16 -21.21
N LEU A 179 -4.91 -2.11 -20.56
CA LEU A 179 -4.79 -0.74 -21.07
C LEU A 179 -3.35 -0.23 -21.04
N ILE A 180 -2.58 -0.58 -19.99
CA ILE A 180 -1.15 -0.23 -19.92
C ILE A 180 -0.39 -0.93 -21.08
N GLU A 181 -0.69 -2.20 -21.34
CA GLU A 181 -0.09 -2.96 -22.44
C GLU A 181 -0.43 -2.32 -23.81
N ASP A 182 -1.69 -1.98 -24.04
CA ASP A 182 -2.12 -1.29 -25.27
C ASP A 182 -1.38 0.05 -25.49
N ILE A 183 -1.26 0.88 -24.43
CA ILE A 183 -0.53 2.16 -24.49
C ILE A 183 0.96 1.95 -24.81
N MET A 184 1.58 0.94 -24.20
CA MET A 184 2.97 0.60 -24.45
C MET A 184 3.19 0.16 -25.89
N ASP A 185 2.34 -0.75 -26.39
CA ASP A 185 2.42 -1.26 -27.76
C ASP A 185 2.22 -0.15 -28.80
N ASP A 186 1.24 0.73 -28.58
CA ASP A 186 0.99 1.87 -29.48
C ASP A 186 2.16 2.87 -29.49
N TYR A 187 2.77 3.15 -28.33
CA TYR A 187 3.95 4.00 -28.24
C TYR A 187 5.14 3.41 -29.01
N TRP A 188 5.46 2.14 -28.79
CA TRP A 188 6.60 1.49 -29.43
C TRP A 188 6.38 1.20 -30.92
N ARG A 189 5.12 1.09 -31.38
CA ARG A 189 4.79 1.00 -32.82
C ARG A 189 4.99 2.30 -33.57
N THR A 190 4.89 3.44 -32.90
CA THR A 190 4.93 4.78 -33.51
C THR A 190 6.30 5.46 -33.45
N LYS A 191 7.32 4.77 -32.88
CA LYS A 191 8.73 5.20 -32.81
C LYS A 191 9.61 4.42 -33.76
#